data_AF-A0A6J8B7T7-F1
#
_entry.id   AF-A0A6J8B7T7-F1
#
_cell.length_a   1.000
_cell.length_b   1.000
_cell.length_c   1.000
_cell.angle_alpha   90.00
_cell.angle_beta   90.00
_cell.angle_gamma   90.00
#
_symmetry.space_group_name_H-M   'P 1'
#
loop_
_entity.id
_entity.type
_entity.pdbx_description
1 polymer ?
#
loop_
_entity_poly.entity_id
_entity_poly.type
_entity_poly.pdbx_seq_one_letter_code
_entity_poly.pdbx_strand_id
1 'polypeptide(L)'
;MKDHKVFIRSDQSNTYYPGNTPFHFKVYLGIPLILEGEWEIGLLDFYSPEKIPNVKKNSHELYMFCDVCTGVNVFHNQYSLLRQIFPTPQNNWKYIFPPIFLPVKKTEIREIDIHIFDGTGQEASILKRNLSCTLQFRLGEVGKVLFKRGTRKNTAYLNHLKNTESGSFLIPIDKHSSISHTKEDTVEVRLVIPSVQMADMSKETLKEEGV
;
A
#
# COMPACT_ATOMS: atom_id res chain seq x y z
N MET A 1 -5.28 6.30 26.91
CA MET A 1 -5.38 5.28 25.85
C MET A 1 -4.06 4.54 25.82
N LYS A 2 -4.05 3.20 25.76
CA LYS A 2 -2.80 2.44 25.66
C LYS A 2 -2.23 2.63 24.25
N ASP A 3 -0.98 3.06 24.15
CA ASP A 3 -0.24 3.15 22.90
C ASP A 3 1.19 2.63 23.07
N HIS A 4 1.74 2.08 21.99
CA HIS A 4 3.13 1.68 21.90
C HIS A 4 3.75 2.33 20.67
N LYS A 5 4.95 2.87 20.80
CA LYS A 5 5.72 3.39 19.68
C LYS A 5 6.99 2.58 19.55
N VAL A 6 7.22 2.03 18.37
CA VAL A 6 8.39 1.22 18.06
C VAL A 6 9.17 1.97 17.00
N PHE A 7 10.32 2.50 17.40
CA PHE A 7 11.30 3.01 16.47
C PHE A 7 12.08 1.83 15.90
N ILE A 8 12.16 1.75 14.58
CA ILE A 8 12.88 0.69 13.90
C ILE A 8 13.89 1.22 12.88
N ARG A 9 15.01 0.51 12.77
CA ARG A 9 16.02 0.71 11.71
C ARG A 9 16.21 -0.58 10.95
N SER A 10 16.52 -0.48 9.66
CA SER A 10 16.74 -1.66 8.80
C SER A 10 17.95 -2.51 9.22
N ASP A 11 18.88 -1.95 9.99
CA ASP A 11 20.13 -2.61 10.41
C ASP A 11 20.16 -3.07 11.87
N GLN A 12 19.17 -2.69 12.70
CA GLN A 12 19.27 -2.87 14.15
C GLN A 12 19.26 -4.34 14.61
N SER A 13 18.77 -5.25 13.77
CA SER A 13 18.68 -6.68 14.07
C SER A 13 19.57 -7.52 13.17
N ASN A 14 20.61 -6.94 12.55
CA ASN A 14 21.52 -7.67 11.67
C ASN A 14 22.27 -8.82 12.36
N THR A 15 22.40 -8.78 13.69
CA THR A 15 22.94 -9.90 14.47
C THR A 15 22.04 -11.14 14.43
N TYR A 16 20.72 -10.95 14.32
CA TYR A 16 19.73 -12.03 14.20
C TYR A 16 19.38 -12.34 12.74
N TYR A 17 19.38 -11.32 11.88
CA TYR A 17 19.02 -11.40 10.47
C TYR A 17 20.11 -10.75 9.59
N PRO A 18 21.23 -11.45 9.33
CA PRO A 18 22.36 -10.89 8.58
C PRO A 18 22.04 -10.60 7.11
N GLY A 19 20.94 -11.12 6.58
CA GLY A 19 20.44 -10.86 5.22
C GLY A 19 19.59 -9.60 5.07
N ASN A 20 19.40 -8.82 6.14
CA ASN A 20 18.62 -7.57 6.08
C ASN A 20 19.22 -6.60 5.05
N THR A 21 18.33 -5.99 4.27
CA THR A 21 18.63 -4.91 3.33
C THR A 21 17.77 -3.69 3.67
N PRO A 22 18.05 -2.50 3.13
CA PRO A 22 17.19 -1.34 3.36
C PRO A 22 15.74 -1.49 2.87
N PHE A 23 15.48 -2.37 1.90
CA PHE A 23 14.15 -2.57 1.30
C PHE A 23 13.49 -3.90 1.70
N HIS A 24 14.19 -4.78 2.40
CA HIS A 24 13.62 -6.00 2.99
C HIS A 24 14.39 -6.32 4.26
N PHE A 25 13.74 -6.15 5.41
CA PHE A 25 14.38 -6.36 6.69
C PHE A 25 13.41 -6.83 7.77
N LYS A 26 13.95 -7.65 8.67
CA LYS A 26 13.29 -8.08 9.90
C LYS A 26 13.90 -7.41 11.11
N VAL A 27 13.02 -7.05 12.04
CA VAL A 27 13.38 -6.43 13.31
C VAL A 27 12.94 -7.32 14.45
N TYR A 28 13.89 -7.72 15.30
CA TYR A 28 13.62 -8.39 16.57
C TYR A 28 13.40 -7.35 17.68
N LEU A 29 12.28 -7.45 18.42
CA LEU A 29 11.90 -6.44 19.42
C LEU A 29 12.55 -6.63 20.79
N GLY A 30 13.21 -7.77 21.05
CA GLY A 30 13.79 -8.11 22.35
C GLY A 30 12.74 -8.50 23.40
N ILE A 31 11.71 -7.68 23.56
CA ILE A 31 10.53 -7.92 24.39
C ILE A 31 9.32 -8.04 23.46
N PRO A 32 8.56 -9.15 23.50
CA PRO A 32 7.37 -9.29 22.68
C PRO A 32 6.34 -8.22 23.04
N LEU A 33 5.70 -7.63 22.02
CA LEU A 33 4.50 -6.83 22.22
C LEU A 33 3.31 -7.79 22.33
N ILE A 34 2.68 -7.81 23.50
CA ILE A 34 1.45 -8.56 23.76
C ILE A 34 0.28 -7.61 23.59
N LEU A 35 -0.52 -7.86 22.56
CA LEU A 35 -1.60 -7.01 22.09
C LEU A 35 -2.94 -7.72 22.31
N GLU A 36 -3.62 -7.37 23.40
CA GLU A 36 -4.96 -7.87 23.71
C GLU A 36 -6.04 -6.89 23.22
N GLY A 37 -7.01 -7.42 22.46
CA GLY A 37 -8.11 -6.64 21.88
C GLY A 37 -7.85 -6.21 20.43
N GLU A 38 -8.63 -5.24 19.96
CA GLU A 38 -8.57 -4.73 18.59
C GLU A 38 -7.49 -3.67 18.46
N TRP A 39 -6.27 -4.07 18.14
CA TRP A 39 -5.17 -3.14 17.93
C TRP A 39 -5.08 -2.65 16.50
N GLU A 40 -4.60 -1.42 16.35
CA GLU A 40 -4.26 -0.84 15.05
C GLU A 40 -2.81 -0.39 15.02
N ILE A 41 -2.21 -0.39 13.83
CA ILE A 41 -0.85 0.06 13.56
C ILE A 41 -0.84 1.17 12.51
N GLY A 42 -0.04 2.20 12.72
CA GLY A 42 0.18 3.28 11.76
C GLY A 42 1.65 3.66 11.66
N LEU A 43 2.09 4.11 10.48
CA LEU A 43 3.42 4.66 10.24
C LEU A 43 3.43 6.16 10.61
N LEU A 44 4.28 6.56 11.55
CA LEU A 44 4.39 7.95 12.00
C LEU A 44 5.45 8.74 11.23
N ASP A 45 6.59 8.12 10.96
CA ASP A 45 7.68 8.74 10.22
C ASP A 45 8.37 7.72 9.33
N PHE A 46 9.08 8.23 8.34
CA PHE A 46 9.96 7.46 7.48
C PHE A 46 11.14 8.33 7.09
N TYR A 47 12.33 7.77 7.25
CA TYR A 47 13.58 8.42 6.88
C TYR A 47 14.48 7.46 6.11
N SER A 48 14.86 7.85 4.90
CA SER A 48 15.99 7.27 4.18
C SER A 48 16.97 8.38 3.78
N PRO A 49 18.29 8.17 3.93
CA PRO A 49 19.30 9.16 3.54
C PRO A 49 19.49 9.22 2.02
N GLU A 50 18.84 8.34 1.26
CA GLU A 50 18.97 8.34 -0.19
C GLU A 50 18.35 9.57 -0.85
N LYS A 51 19.06 10.09 -1.84
CA LYS A 51 18.56 11.15 -2.70
C LYS A 51 18.04 10.52 -3.98
N ILE A 52 16.93 11.04 -4.45
CA ILE A 52 16.34 10.59 -5.70
C ILE A 52 17.05 11.34 -6.82
N PRO A 53 17.62 10.64 -7.82
CA PRO A 53 18.21 11.31 -8.96
C PRO A 53 17.16 12.18 -9.66
N ASN A 54 17.58 13.26 -10.34
CA ASN A 54 16.70 14.27 -10.97
C ASN A 54 15.88 13.75 -12.17
N VAL A 55 15.50 12.48 -12.16
CA VAL A 55 14.57 11.85 -13.11
C VAL A 55 13.14 12.24 -12.74
N LYS A 56 12.19 12.10 -13.67
CA LYS A 56 10.79 12.51 -13.56
C LYS A 56 10.22 12.30 -12.14
N LYS A 57 9.71 13.37 -11.53
CA LYS A 57 9.28 13.44 -10.11
C LYS A 57 8.35 12.32 -9.60
N ASN A 58 7.69 11.59 -10.50
CA ASN A 58 6.71 10.57 -10.15
C ASN A 58 7.20 9.13 -10.40
N SER A 59 8.43 8.89 -10.88
CA SER A 59 8.90 7.54 -11.20
C SER A 59 9.50 6.77 -10.01
N HIS A 60 9.36 7.27 -8.79
CA HIS A 60 10.10 6.76 -7.63
C HIS A 60 9.23 6.49 -6.41
N GLU A 61 7.90 6.38 -6.56
CA GLU A 61 7.05 5.99 -5.44
C GLU A 61 7.47 4.64 -4.83
N LEU A 62 7.30 4.54 -3.51
CA LEU A 62 7.61 3.36 -2.72
C LEU A 62 6.34 2.81 -2.09
N TYR A 63 6.25 1.50 -2.00
CA TYR A 63 5.18 0.77 -1.33
C TYR A 63 5.76 -0.02 -0.18
N MET A 64 5.46 0.40 1.04
CA MET A 64 5.90 -0.27 2.26
C MET A 64 4.83 -1.25 2.72
N PHE A 65 5.23 -2.50 2.87
CA PHE A 65 4.42 -3.60 3.35
C PHE A 65 4.90 -4.05 4.73
N CYS A 66 3.98 -4.54 5.54
CA CYS A 66 4.25 -5.00 6.89
C CYS A 66 3.47 -6.29 7.17
N ASP A 67 4.14 -7.27 7.79
CA ASP A 67 3.54 -8.56 8.11
C ASP A 67 2.63 -8.54 9.35
N VAL A 68 2.59 -7.42 10.09
CA VAL A 68 1.83 -7.27 11.34
C VAL A 68 0.40 -6.79 11.12
N CYS A 69 0.12 -6.01 10.07
CA CYS A 69 -1.22 -5.50 9.79
C CYS A 69 -2.05 -6.41 8.89
N THR A 70 -3.37 -6.23 8.93
CA THR A 70 -4.28 -6.60 7.84
C THR A 70 -4.30 -5.48 6.81
N GLY A 71 -4.61 -5.83 5.56
CA GLY A 71 -4.68 -4.84 4.49
C GLY A 71 -5.12 -5.47 3.18
N VAL A 72 -5.18 -4.63 2.16
CA VAL A 72 -5.40 -5.09 0.79
C VAL A 72 -4.12 -5.79 0.34
N ASN A 73 -4.24 -7.06 -0.03
CA ASN A 73 -3.17 -7.76 -0.73
C ASN A 73 -3.03 -7.09 -2.11
N VAL A 74 -1.97 -6.31 -2.27
CA VAL A 74 -1.56 -5.78 -3.56
C VAL A 74 -0.48 -6.75 -4.07
N PHE A 75 -0.60 -7.19 -5.33
CA PHE A 75 0.20 -8.28 -5.93
C PHE A 75 -0.14 -9.68 -5.38
N HIS A 76 0.62 -10.70 -5.80
CA HIS A 76 0.36 -12.12 -5.50
C HIS A 76 0.76 -12.58 -4.07
N ASN A 77 1.02 -11.67 -3.10
CA ASN A 77 1.76 -11.98 -1.87
C ASN A 77 1.00 -11.75 -0.53
N GLN A 78 1.56 -12.35 0.54
CA GLN A 78 1.05 -12.47 1.93
C GLN A 78 1.15 -11.20 2.82
N TYR A 79 1.62 -10.08 2.27
CA TYR A 79 1.90 -8.87 3.02
C TYR A 79 0.86 -7.78 2.79
N SER A 80 0.54 -7.06 3.87
CA SER A 80 -0.42 -5.96 3.85
C SER A 80 0.29 -4.64 3.54
N LEU A 81 -0.23 -3.89 2.56
CA LEU A 81 0.29 -2.55 2.26
C LEU A 81 0.07 -1.63 3.47
N LEU A 82 1.16 -1.19 4.10
CA LEU A 82 1.14 -0.27 5.23
C LEU A 82 1.06 1.18 4.75
N ARG A 83 1.86 1.56 3.74
CA ARG A 83 1.90 2.94 3.24
C ARG A 83 2.49 3.02 1.83
N GLN A 84 1.89 3.88 1.00
CA GLN A 84 2.53 4.41 -0.20
C GLN A 84 3.28 5.70 0.14
N ILE A 85 4.54 5.80 -0.25
CA ILE A 85 5.44 6.91 0.08
C ILE A 85 5.93 7.51 -1.24
N PHE A 86 5.63 8.79 -1.43
CA PHE A 86 6.12 9.54 -2.59
C PHE A 86 7.44 10.24 -2.24
N PRO A 87 8.23 10.66 -3.24
CA PRO A 87 9.33 11.62 -3.07
C PRO A 87 8.89 12.96 -2.47
N THR A 88 9.72 13.59 -1.63
CA THR A 88 9.47 14.98 -1.22
C THR A 88 9.77 15.94 -2.38
N PRO A 89 9.28 17.20 -2.35
CA PRO A 89 9.67 18.20 -3.34
C PRO A 89 11.19 18.45 -3.43
N GLN A 90 11.94 18.10 -2.38
CA GLN A 90 13.39 18.18 -2.31
C GLN A 90 14.09 16.88 -2.73
N ASN A 91 13.37 15.95 -3.39
CA ASN A 91 13.89 14.67 -3.88
C ASN A 91 14.57 13.83 -2.77
N ASN A 92 13.98 13.81 -1.58
CA ASN A 92 14.43 13.01 -0.44
C ASN A 92 13.29 12.21 0.18
N TRP A 93 13.63 11.38 1.16
CA TRP A 93 12.72 10.48 1.86
C TRP A 93 12.60 10.84 3.33
N LYS A 94 12.20 12.07 3.66
CA LYS A 94 12.03 12.51 5.06
C LYS A 94 10.59 12.91 5.31
N TYR A 95 9.87 12.06 6.04
CA TYR A 95 8.44 12.21 6.28
C TYR A 95 8.07 12.18 7.75
N ILE A 96 7.10 13.01 8.10
CA ILE A 96 6.23 12.85 9.27
C ILE A 96 4.82 12.75 8.71
N PHE A 97 4.14 11.64 9.00
CA PHE A 97 2.82 11.36 8.45
C PHE A 97 1.72 11.65 9.47
N PRO A 98 0.54 12.13 9.02
CA PRO A 98 -0.68 11.80 9.73
C PRO A 98 -0.88 10.27 9.59
N PRO A 99 -0.87 9.51 10.71
CA PRO A 99 -0.94 8.06 10.64
C PRO A 99 -2.29 7.62 10.06
N ILE A 100 -2.20 6.70 9.11
CA ILE A 100 -3.35 5.88 8.70
C ILE A 100 -3.18 4.57 9.48
N PHE A 101 -4.20 4.23 10.25
CA PHE A 101 -4.19 3.06 11.11
C PHE A 101 -4.84 1.88 10.40
N LEU A 102 -4.16 0.74 10.43
CA LEU A 102 -4.63 -0.54 9.90
C LEU A 102 -4.79 -1.53 11.05
N PRO A 103 -5.78 -2.43 11.02
CA PRO A 103 -5.93 -3.44 12.07
C PRO A 103 -4.68 -4.34 12.14
N VAL A 104 -4.30 -4.72 13.35
CA VAL A 104 -3.21 -5.66 13.61
C VAL A 104 -3.73 -7.08 13.58
N LYS A 105 -3.07 -8.00 12.86
CA LYS A 105 -3.47 -9.41 12.77
C LYS A 105 -2.77 -10.34 13.76
N LYS A 106 -1.78 -9.85 14.49
CA LYS A 106 -0.97 -10.63 15.44
C LYS A 106 -1.25 -10.18 16.87
N THR A 107 -1.53 -11.13 17.77
CA THR A 107 -1.70 -10.88 19.20
C THR A 107 -0.37 -10.83 19.96
N GLU A 108 0.66 -11.48 19.45
CA GLU A 108 2.02 -11.45 19.97
C GLU A 108 3.00 -11.11 18.85
N ILE A 109 3.77 -10.04 19.02
CA ILE A 109 4.75 -9.58 18.03
C ILE A 109 6.14 -9.65 18.66
N ARG A 110 6.94 -10.60 18.21
CA ARG A 110 8.38 -10.71 18.54
C ARG A 110 9.26 -10.10 17.47
N GLU A 111 8.81 -10.21 16.23
CA GLU A 111 9.48 -9.68 15.06
C GLU A 111 8.50 -8.93 14.15
N ILE A 112 9.03 -7.95 13.43
CA ILE A 112 8.34 -7.17 12.41
C ILE A 112 9.11 -7.35 11.10
N ASP A 113 8.43 -7.80 10.05
CA ASP A 113 8.99 -7.97 8.71
C ASP A 113 8.46 -6.87 7.78
N ILE A 114 9.38 -6.09 7.21
CA ILE A 114 9.10 -4.94 6.34
C ILE A 114 9.67 -5.19 4.96
N HIS A 115 8.82 -5.02 3.95
CA HIS A 115 9.18 -5.10 2.53
C HIS A 115 8.85 -3.78 1.85
N ILE A 116 9.73 -3.31 0.97
CA ILE A 116 9.57 -2.06 0.24
C ILE A 116 9.78 -2.30 -1.25
N PHE A 117 8.74 -2.03 -2.03
CA PHE A 117 8.74 -2.14 -3.49
C PHE A 117 8.66 -0.76 -4.14
N ASP A 118 9.10 -0.66 -5.38
CA ASP A 118 8.91 0.52 -6.22
C ASP A 118 7.59 0.48 -7.01
N GLY A 119 7.35 1.53 -7.81
CA GLY A 119 6.20 1.63 -8.74
C GLY A 119 6.08 0.52 -9.78
N THR A 120 7.13 -0.27 -9.98
CA THR A 120 7.13 -1.41 -10.91
C THR A 120 6.85 -2.75 -10.22
N GLY A 121 6.67 -2.73 -8.90
CA GLY A 121 6.50 -3.94 -8.09
C GLY A 121 7.81 -4.71 -7.86
N GLN A 122 8.96 -4.09 -8.13
CA GLN A 122 10.29 -4.66 -7.84
C GLN A 122 10.80 -4.15 -6.49
N GLU A 123 11.71 -4.90 -5.87
CA GLU A 123 12.37 -4.44 -4.64
C GLU A 123 12.98 -3.05 -4.84
N ALA A 124 12.80 -2.17 -3.86
CA ALA A 124 13.22 -0.77 -3.94
C ALA A 124 14.75 -0.60 -3.83
N SER A 125 15.50 -1.14 -4.79
CA SER A 125 16.96 -1.13 -4.87
C SER A 125 17.58 0.27 -4.95
N ILE A 126 16.77 1.31 -5.17
CA ILE A 126 17.16 2.71 -5.00
C ILE A 126 17.58 3.02 -3.55
N LEU A 127 17.07 2.26 -2.58
CA LEU A 127 17.42 2.35 -1.16
C LEU A 127 18.72 1.57 -0.89
N LYS A 128 19.86 2.25 -0.94
CA LYS A 128 21.19 1.62 -0.75
C LYS A 128 21.70 1.69 0.69
N ARG A 129 21.22 2.66 1.46
CA ARG A 129 21.63 2.90 2.85
C ARG A 129 20.48 2.61 3.80
N ASN A 130 20.86 2.31 5.04
CA ASN A 130 19.91 2.00 6.10
C ASN A 130 18.91 3.12 6.31
N LEU A 131 17.67 2.71 6.55
CA LEU A 131 16.54 3.59 6.78
C LEU A 131 16.00 3.39 8.19
N SER A 132 15.13 4.31 8.61
CA SER A 132 14.42 4.22 9.87
C SER A 132 12.97 4.64 9.73
N CYS A 133 12.11 4.09 10.56
CA CYS A 133 10.74 4.54 10.72
C CYS A 133 10.21 4.28 12.12
N THR A 134 9.15 4.99 12.50
CA THR A 134 8.42 4.76 13.74
C THR A 134 7.03 4.21 13.44
N LEU A 135 6.73 3.05 14.03
CA LEU A 135 5.40 2.43 14.02
C LEU A 135 4.68 2.78 15.33
N GLN A 136 3.43 3.21 15.23
CA GLN A 136 2.55 3.41 16.38
C GLN A 136 1.48 2.32 16.41
N PHE A 137 1.42 1.61 17.52
CA PHE A 137 0.34 0.71 17.89
C PHE A 137 -0.59 1.44 18.84
N ARG A 138 -1.89 1.33 18.61
CA ARG A 138 -2.90 1.84 19.54
C ARG A 138 -4.04 0.86 19.68
N LEU A 139 -4.66 0.84 20.85
CA LEU A 139 -5.91 0.12 21.02
C LEU A 139 -7.01 0.86 20.25
N GLY A 140 -7.61 0.18 19.29
CA GLY A 140 -8.71 0.70 18.48
C GLY A 140 -9.94 0.98 19.36
N GLU A 141 -10.70 2.00 18.98
CA GLU A 141 -12.03 2.19 19.56
C GLU A 141 -12.97 1.17 18.92
N VAL A 142 -13.41 0.19 19.71
CA VAL A 142 -14.42 -0.78 19.30
C VAL A 142 -15.62 -0.03 18.70
N GLY A 143 -15.86 -0.16 17.39
CA GLY A 143 -17.13 0.20 16.77
C GLY A 143 -17.23 1.51 15.97
N LYS A 144 -16.18 2.00 15.30
CA LYS A 144 -16.36 3.06 14.27
C LYS A 144 -15.59 2.78 12.98
N VAL A 145 -16.11 1.86 12.17
CA VAL A 145 -15.86 1.93 10.72
C VAL A 145 -16.67 3.10 10.16
N LEU A 146 -16.13 4.32 10.27
CA LEU A 146 -16.69 5.49 9.61
C LEU A 146 -16.31 5.45 8.13
N PHE A 147 -17.08 4.71 7.33
CA PHE A 147 -17.18 5.02 5.90
C PHE A 147 -17.85 6.39 5.78
N LYS A 148 -17.06 7.48 5.75
CA LYS A 148 -17.56 8.75 5.24
C LYS A 148 -17.90 8.53 3.76
N ARG A 149 -19.17 8.23 3.47
CA ARG A 149 -19.74 8.41 2.14
C ARG A 149 -19.38 9.84 1.74
N GLY A 150 -18.51 10.00 0.75
CA GLY A 150 -18.24 11.30 0.15
C GLY A 150 -19.58 11.89 -0.29
N THR A 151 -20.01 12.96 0.36
CA THR A 151 -21.13 13.75 -0.11
C THR A 151 -20.72 14.31 -1.48
N ARG A 152 -21.45 13.89 -2.52
CA ARG A 152 -21.36 14.46 -3.86
C ARG A 152 -21.59 15.98 -3.76
N LYS A 153 -20.51 16.75 -3.69
CA LYS A 153 -20.48 18.17 -4.04
C LYS A 153 -19.22 18.43 -4.85
N ASN A 154 -19.24 18.00 -6.11
CA ASN A 154 -18.36 18.55 -7.14
C ASN A 154 -19.04 18.44 -8.51
N THR A 155 -20.14 19.18 -8.66
CA THR A 155 -20.88 19.36 -9.92
C THR A 155 -20.23 20.39 -10.85
N ALA A 156 -19.04 20.91 -10.52
CA ALA A 156 -18.36 21.95 -11.30
C ALA A 156 -17.22 21.41 -12.19
N TYR A 157 -16.66 20.22 -11.91
CA TYR A 157 -15.55 19.67 -12.69
C TYR A 157 -15.99 18.75 -13.85
N LEU A 158 -17.25 18.29 -13.86
CA LEU A 158 -17.77 17.35 -14.87
C LEU A 158 -18.40 18.03 -16.10
N ASN A 159 -18.58 19.35 -16.11
CA ASN A 159 -19.05 20.06 -17.30
C ASN A 159 -17.90 20.49 -18.23
N HIS A 160 -16.65 20.39 -17.79
CA HIS A 160 -15.49 20.72 -18.63
C HIS A 160 -14.99 19.53 -19.49
N LEU A 161 -15.57 18.34 -19.32
CA LEU A 161 -15.27 17.13 -20.07
C LEU A 161 -16.38 16.71 -21.04
N LYS A 162 -17.39 17.58 -21.27
CA LYS A 162 -18.51 17.29 -22.19
C LYS A 162 -18.30 17.70 -23.64
N ASN A 163 -17.20 18.38 -23.96
CA ASN A 163 -16.87 18.77 -25.33
C ASN A 163 -15.50 18.22 -25.72
N THR A 164 -15.44 16.93 -26.00
CA THR A 164 -14.46 16.36 -26.92
C THR A 164 -15.09 15.11 -27.51
N GLU A 165 -15.44 15.22 -28.78
CA GLU A 165 -16.13 14.21 -29.56
C GLU A 165 -15.24 12.99 -29.83
N SER A 166 -15.92 11.87 -30.10
CA SER A 166 -15.43 10.64 -30.72
C SER A 166 -14.95 9.54 -29.75
N GLY A 167 -15.78 8.50 -29.62
CA GLY A 167 -15.37 7.19 -29.07
C GLY A 167 -16.33 6.62 -28.03
N SER A 168 -17.54 6.28 -28.43
CA SER A 168 -18.56 5.61 -27.60
C SER A 168 -18.19 4.18 -27.22
N PHE A 169 -18.39 3.80 -25.96
CA PHE A 169 -18.99 2.50 -25.59
C PHE A 169 -19.88 2.73 -24.35
N LEU A 170 -21.19 2.58 -24.54
CA LEU A 170 -22.21 2.62 -23.48
C LEU A 170 -22.53 1.19 -23.06
N ILE A 171 -22.50 0.90 -21.76
CA ILE A 171 -23.18 -0.28 -21.20
C ILE A 171 -24.49 0.23 -20.59
N PRO A 172 -25.67 -0.26 -21.02
CA PRO A 172 -26.94 0.14 -20.42
C PRO A 172 -27.07 -0.49 -19.02
N ILE A 173 -27.52 0.29 -18.05
CA ILE A 173 -27.93 -0.22 -16.74
C ILE A 173 -29.46 -0.30 -16.76
N ASP A 174 -29.96 -1.53 -16.67
CA ASP A 174 -31.40 -1.82 -16.54
C ASP A 174 -31.96 -1.18 -15.26
N LYS A 175 -33.02 -0.39 -15.45
CA LYS A 175 -33.81 0.22 -14.37
C LYS A 175 -34.92 -0.72 -13.92
N HIS A 176 -34.59 -1.76 -13.17
CA HIS A 176 -35.58 -2.45 -12.34
C HIS A 176 -34.93 -3.03 -11.09
N SER A 177 -34.91 -2.26 -10.00
CA SER A 177 -34.84 -2.82 -8.65
C SER A 177 -35.68 -1.96 -7.71
N SER A 178 -36.81 -2.52 -7.27
CA SER A 178 -37.68 -2.00 -6.23
C SER A 178 -36.94 -2.00 -4.89
N ILE A 179 -36.95 -0.85 -4.20
CA ILE A 179 -36.38 -0.66 -2.87
C ILE A 179 -37.43 -1.09 -1.85
N SER A 180 -37.15 -2.13 -1.05
CA SER A 180 -37.85 -2.39 0.21
C SER A 180 -36.91 -2.05 1.37
N HIS A 181 -37.36 -1.15 2.24
CA HIS A 181 -36.62 -0.78 3.45
C HIS A 181 -36.80 -1.84 4.54
N THR A 182 -35.71 -2.50 4.93
CA THR A 182 -35.57 -3.14 6.24
C THR A 182 -34.20 -2.83 6.82
N LYS A 183 -34.14 -2.65 8.15
CA LYS A 183 -32.96 -2.27 8.93
C LYS A 183 -31.76 -3.22 8.67
N GLU A 184 -30.56 -2.63 8.72
CA GLU A 184 -29.23 -3.24 8.62
C GLU A 184 -28.77 -3.66 7.22
N ASP A 185 -28.34 -2.67 6.43
CA ASP A 185 -27.63 -2.91 5.17
C ASP A 185 -26.13 -3.14 5.43
N THR A 186 -25.73 -4.41 5.49
CA THR A 186 -24.31 -4.78 5.32
C THR A 186 -24.03 -4.82 3.81
N VAL A 187 -23.17 -3.91 3.32
CA VAL A 187 -22.79 -3.88 1.90
C VAL A 187 -21.50 -4.66 1.71
N GLU A 188 -21.60 -5.85 1.11
CA GLU A 188 -20.45 -6.63 0.68
C GLU A 188 -19.95 -6.09 -0.67
N VAL A 189 -18.76 -5.47 -0.69
CA VAL A 189 -18.14 -4.98 -1.93
C VAL A 189 -17.18 -6.04 -2.44
N ARG A 190 -17.59 -6.79 -3.48
CA ARG A 190 -16.68 -7.68 -4.23
C ARG A 190 -15.99 -6.89 -5.34
N LEU A 191 -14.68 -6.69 -5.19
CA LEU A 191 -13.83 -6.20 -6.26
C LEU A 191 -13.60 -7.33 -7.28
N VAL A 192 -14.20 -7.19 -8.46
CA VAL A 192 -13.90 -8.04 -9.62
C VAL A 192 -12.70 -7.45 -10.34
N ILE A 193 -11.54 -8.09 -10.22
CA ILE A 193 -10.35 -7.73 -10.99
C ILE A 193 -10.44 -8.49 -12.33
N PRO A 194 -10.47 -7.81 -13.48
CA PRO A 194 -10.49 -8.50 -14.76
C PRO A 194 -9.18 -9.25 -14.98
N SER A 195 -9.28 -10.53 -15.34
CA SER A 195 -8.15 -11.35 -15.75
C SER A 195 -7.58 -10.81 -17.06
N VAL A 196 -6.33 -10.36 -17.05
CA VAL A 196 -5.58 -10.03 -18.26
C VAL A 196 -5.14 -11.34 -18.90
N GLN A 197 -5.73 -11.70 -20.04
CA GLN A 197 -5.20 -12.76 -20.89
C GLN A 197 -3.93 -12.24 -21.57
N MET A 198 -2.80 -12.86 -21.26
CA MET A 198 -1.54 -12.64 -21.97
C MET A 198 -1.70 -13.20 -23.39
N ALA A 199 -1.61 -12.33 -24.39
CA ALA A 199 -1.56 -12.75 -25.79
C ALA A 199 -0.23 -13.46 -26.04
N ASP A 200 -0.32 -14.70 -26.53
CA ASP A 200 0.78 -15.58 -26.89
C ASP A 200 1.41 -15.05 -28.19
N MET A 201 2.49 -14.25 -28.07
CA MET A 201 3.30 -13.82 -29.20
C MET A 201 4.46 -14.80 -29.41
N SER A 202 4.16 -15.92 -30.05
CA SER A 202 5.20 -16.72 -30.71
C SER A 202 4.73 -17.12 -32.11
N LYS A 203 5.40 -16.53 -33.12
CA LYS A 203 5.70 -17.02 -34.48
C LYS A 203 5.62 -15.90 -35.51
N GLU A 204 6.77 -15.57 -36.07
CA GLU A 204 7.02 -15.22 -37.49
C GLU A 204 8.46 -14.68 -37.60
N THR A 205 9.33 -14.97 -38.57
CA THR A 205 9.56 -16.06 -39.53
C THR A 205 11.01 -15.87 -39.99
N LEU A 206 11.81 -16.94 -40.02
CA LEU A 206 13.11 -17.00 -40.69
C LEU A 206 12.89 -17.20 -42.20
N LYS A 207 13.46 -16.32 -43.02
CA LYS A 207 13.70 -16.40 -44.50
C LYS A 207 14.37 -15.05 -44.87
N GLU A 208 15.54 -14.94 -45.50
CA GLU A 208 16.13 -15.64 -46.64
C GLU A 208 17.67 -15.48 -46.64
N GLU A 209 18.39 -16.57 -46.94
CA GLU A 209 19.70 -16.53 -47.60
C GLU A 209 19.54 -17.23 -48.95
N GLY A 210 20.10 -16.64 -50.02
CA GLY A 210 20.41 -17.33 -51.26
C GLY A 210 20.04 -16.56 -52.54
N VAL A 211 20.93 -15.65 -53.00
CA VAL A 211 21.59 -15.65 -54.32
C VAL A 211 22.92 -14.89 -54.17
#